data_AF-A0A5K1EM72-F1
#
_entry.id   AF-A0A5K1EM72-F1
#
_cell.length_a   1.000
_cell.length_b   1.000
_cell.length_c   1.000
_cell.angle_alpha   90.00
_cell.angle_beta   90.00
_cell.angle_gamma   90.00
#
_symmetry.space_group_name_H-M   'P 1'
#
loop_
_entity.id
_entity.type
_entity.pdbx_description
1 polymer ?
#
loop_
_entity_poly.entity_id
_entity_poly.type
_entity_poly.pdbx_seq_one_letter_code
_entity_poly.pdbx_strand_id
1 'polypeptide(L)'
;DLVTEKRIGIGLFSEGLYRLQMCVTTALTTAASKTMKSREDSLQSILRWHERLGHLIFEILRQLFTDLCSRLDMTMVSCDVCHLAKHVRASYPVSTHRSNEVFAMIHSD
;
A
#
# COMPACT_ATOMS: atom_id res chain seq x y z
N ASP A 1 -7.29 -20.58 -12.91
CA ASP A 1 -6.54 -21.36 -11.91
C ASP A 1 -6.12 -22.67 -12.57
N LEU A 2 -4.82 -22.97 -12.62
CA LEU A 2 -4.31 -24.15 -13.34
C LEU A 2 -4.70 -25.47 -12.67
N VAL A 3 -5.08 -25.41 -11.39
CA VAL A 3 -5.49 -26.58 -10.60
C VAL A 3 -6.99 -26.85 -10.73
N THR A 4 -7.84 -25.82 -10.76
CA THR A 4 -9.30 -25.96 -10.89
C THR A 4 -9.84 -25.72 -12.31
N GLU A 5 -8.98 -25.40 -13.27
CA GLU A 5 -9.31 -24.92 -14.63
C GLU A 5 -10.32 -23.76 -14.68
N LYS A 6 -10.61 -23.13 -13.54
CA LYS A 6 -11.63 -22.11 -13.43
C LYS A 6 -11.13 -20.83 -14.11
N ARG A 7 -11.80 -20.44 -15.21
CA ARG A 7 -11.53 -19.19 -15.93
C ARG A 7 -12.27 -18.04 -15.26
N ILE A 8 -11.54 -16.94 -15.02
CA ILE A 8 -12.07 -15.71 -14.41
C ILE A 8 -12.94 -14.94 -15.42
N GLY A 9 -12.64 -15.06 -16.72
CA GLY A 9 -13.38 -14.45 -17.82
C GLY A 9 -12.59 -14.52 -19.12
N ILE A 10 -13.17 -14.02 -20.22
CA ILE A 10 -12.49 -13.84 -21.51
C ILE A 10 -12.12 -12.36 -21.63
N GLY A 11 -10.84 -12.08 -21.85
CA GLY A 11 -10.35 -10.72 -22.10
C GLY A 11 -10.45 -10.36 -23.58
N LEU A 12 -11.02 -9.19 -23.88
CA LEU A 12 -11.06 -8.62 -25.22
C LEU A 12 -9.82 -7.74 -25.43
N PHE A 13 -9.09 -7.97 -26.51
CA PHE A 13 -7.94 -7.16 -26.86
C PHE A 13 -8.39 -5.81 -27.46
N SER A 14 -7.90 -4.70 -26.91
CA SER A 14 -8.19 -3.35 -27.37
C SER A 14 -7.07 -2.41 -26.93
N GLU A 15 -6.53 -1.61 -27.86
CA GLU A 15 -5.46 -0.62 -27.59
C GLU A 15 -4.20 -1.23 -26.92
N GLY A 16 -3.78 -2.42 -27.36
CA GLY A 16 -2.62 -3.11 -26.77
C GLY A 16 -2.86 -3.75 -25.40
N LEU A 17 -4.08 -3.69 -24.87
CA LEU A 17 -4.44 -4.21 -23.55
C LEU A 17 -5.58 -5.23 -23.65
N TYR A 18 -5.53 -6.27 -22.82
CA TYR A 18 -6.65 -7.19 -22.65
C TYR A 18 -7.60 -6.64 -21.58
N ARG A 19 -8.82 -6.27 -21.98
CA ARG A 19 -9.87 -5.77 -21.09
C ARG A 19 -10.86 -6.88 -20.77
N LEU A 20 -11.10 -7.12 -19.48
CA LEU A 20 -12.18 -8.01 -19.04
C LEU A 20 -13.53 -7.31 -19.27
N GLN A 21 -14.49 -8.05 -19.80
CA GLN A 21 -15.82 -7.52 -20.11
C GLN A 21 -16.52 -7.06 -18.83
N MET A 22 -17.16 -5.87 -18.87
CA MET A 22 -17.68 -5.20 -17.68
C MET A 22 -18.64 -6.07 -16.84
N CYS A 23 -19.49 -6.89 -17.45
CA CYS A 23 -20.42 -7.74 -16.71
C CYS A 23 -19.70 -8.75 -15.80
N VAL A 24 -18.55 -9.28 -16.22
CA VAL A 24 -17.72 -10.19 -15.45
C VAL A 24 -17.07 -9.45 -14.29
N THR A 25 -16.58 -8.24 -14.51
CA THR A 25 -16.02 -7.41 -13.43
C THR A 25 -17.07 -7.05 -12.38
N THR A 26 -18.30 -6.70 -12.78
CA THR A 26 -19.37 -6.36 -11.82
C THR A 26 -19.81 -7.59 -11.01
N ALA A 27 -19.87 -8.77 -11.62
CA ALA A 27 -20.18 -10.00 -10.91
C ALA A 27 -19.07 -10.40 -9.91
N LEU A 28 -17.79 -10.25 -10.29
CA LEU A 28 -16.66 -10.50 -9.39
C LEU A 28 -16.62 -9.51 -8.23
N THR A 29 -16.83 -8.22 -8.48
CA THR A 29 -16.85 -7.22 -7.40
C THR A 29 -18.02 -7.49 -6.46
N THR A 30 -19.21 -7.79 -6.99
CA THR A 30 -20.39 -8.12 -6.15
C THR A 30 -20.18 -9.40 -5.34
N ALA A 31 -19.54 -10.43 -5.90
CA ALA A 31 -19.22 -11.66 -5.18
C ALA A 31 -18.15 -11.45 -4.09
N ALA A 32 -17.13 -10.64 -4.35
CA ALA A 32 -16.11 -10.27 -3.37
C ALA A 32 -16.67 -9.40 -2.23
N SER A 33 -17.74 -8.65 -2.48
CA SER A 33 -18.42 -7.77 -1.51
C SER A 33 -19.45 -8.50 -0.63
N LYS A 34 -19.87 -9.72 -0.98
CA LYS A 34 -20.98 -10.44 -0.32
C LYS A 34 -20.64 -11.15 1.00
N THR A 35 -19.41 -11.02 1.50
CA THR A 35 -19.07 -11.53 2.84
C THR A 35 -19.37 -10.42 3.86
N MET A 36 -20.10 -10.73 4.94
CA MET A 36 -20.24 -9.82 6.08
C MET A 36 -18.85 -9.55 6.66
N LYS A 37 -18.19 -8.49 6.20
CA LYS A 37 -16.85 -8.14 6.66
C LYS A 37 -16.98 -7.51 8.03
N SER A 38 -16.31 -8.11 9.01
CA SER A 38 -16.10 -7.49 10.31
C SER A 38 -15.40 -6.13 10.12
N ARG A 39 -15.48 -5.28 11.15
CA ARG A 39 -14.67 -4.04 11.19
C ARG A 39 -13.18 -4.37 10.97
N GLU A 40 -12.71 -5.47 11.56
CA GLU A 40 -11.34 -5.97 11.43
C GLU A 40 -11.00 -6.35 9.97
N ASP A 41 -11.88 -7.08 9.29
CA ASP A 41 -11.68 -7.47 7.88
C ASP A 41 -11.62 -6.26 6.95
N SER A 42 -12.41 -5.23 7.26
CA SER A 42 -12.43 -3.99 6.51
C SER A 42 -11.11 -3.23 6.70
N LEU A 43 -10.60 -3.16 7.93
CA LEU A 43 -9.32 -2.56 8.27
C LEU A 43 -8.16 -3.28 7.55
N GLN A 44 -8.10 -4.61 7.63
CA GLN A 44 -7.09 -5.39 6.91
C GLN A 44 -7.19 -5.19 5.39
N SER A 45 -8.40 -5.09 4.86
CA SER A 45 -8.60 -4.85 3.43
C SER A 45 -8.04 -3.48 3.01
N ILE A 46 -8.28 -2.43 3.79
CA ILE A 46 -7.71 -1.09 3.52
C ILE A 46 -6.19 -1.12 3.59
N LEU A 47 -5.61 -1.73 4.62
CA LEU A 47 -4.15 -1.79 4.77
C LEU A 47 -3.49 -2.56 3.61
N ARG A 48 -4.12 -3.64 3.12
CA ARG A 48 -3.65 -4.34 1.93
C ARG A 48 -3.70 -3.48 0.67
N TRP A 49 -4.77 -2.71 0.49
CA TRP A 49 -4.87 -1.79 -0.66
C TRP A 49 -3.89 -0.64 -0.55
N HIS A 50 -3.67 -0.12 0.66
CA HIS A 50 -2.64 0.88 0.95
C HIS A 50 -1.26 0.40 0.52
N GLU A 51 -0.87 -0.81 0.91
CA GLU A 51 0.41 -1.41 0.52
C GLU A 51 0.50 -1.67 -0.99
N ARG A 52 -0.52 -2.30 -1.59
CA ARG A 52 -0.55 -2.64 -3.03
C ARG A 52 -0.50 -1.43 -3.95
N LEU A 53 -0.97 -0.27 -3.48
CA LEU A 53 -0.95 0.99 -4.23
C LEU A 53 0.26 1.87 -3.88
N GLY A 54 1.30 1.29 -3.25
CA GLY A 54 2.54 2.00 -2.96
C GLY A 54 2.40 2.98 -1.79
N HIS A 55 1.75 2.56 -0.71
CA HIS A 55 1.51 3.37 0.48
C HIS A 55 0.72 4.66 0.22
N LEU A 56 -0.29 4.55 -0.65
CA LEU A 56 -1.14 5.67 -1.04
C LEU A 56 -1.81 6.33 0.17
N ILE A 57 -1.91 7.67 0.16
CA ILE A 57 -2.48 8.46 1.26
C ILE A 57 -3.92 7.98 1.58
N PHE A 58 -4.25 7.86 2.87
CA PHE A 58 -5.54 7.35 3.34
C PHE A 58 -6.75 8.15 2.84
N GLU A 59 -6.60 9.45 2.58
CA GLU A 59 -7.65 10.28 1.98
C GLU A 59 -8.01 9.84 0.55
N ILE A 60 -7.00 9.49 -0.25
CA ILE A 60 -7.20 9.00 -1.62
C ILE A 60 -7.81 7.60 -1.57
N LEU A 61 -7.34 6.73 -0.67
CA LEU A 61 -7.95 5.42 -0.43
C LEU A 61 -9.42 5.53 -0.03
N ARG A 62 -9.78 6.54 0.77
CA ARG A 62 -11.16 6.82 1.17
C ARG A 62 -12.05 7.15 -0.02
N GLN A 63 -11.54 7.88 -1.00
CA GLN A 63 -12.26 8.21 -2.23
C GLN A 63 -12.39 6.99 -3.17
N LEU A 64 -11.37 6.13 -3.24
CA LEU A 64 -11.37 4.93 -4.08
C LEU A 64 -12.26 3.81 -3.50
N PHE A 65 -12.31 3.68 -2.18
CA PHE A 65 -12.97 2.59 -1.48
C PHE A 65 -14.00 3.09 -0.46
N THR A 66 -14.89 4.00 -0.87
CA THR A 66 -15.88 4.65 -0.01
C THR A 66 -16.70 3.66 0.82
N ASP A 67 -17.17 2.57 0.21
CA ASP A 67 -17.98 1.55 0.89
C ASP A 67 -17.22 0.81 2.00
N LEU A 68 -15.93 0.57 1.77
CA LEU A 68 -15.05 -0.11 2.73
C LEU A 68 -14.70 0.82 3.89
N CYS A 69 -14.42 2.08 3.58
CA CYS A 69 -14.03 3.10 4.56
C CYS A 69 -15.20 3.59 5.40
N SER A 70 -16.44 3.53 4.90
CA SER A 70 -17.64 3.98 5.64
C SER A 70 -17.88 3.24 6.96
N ARG A 71 -17.30 2.04 7.11
CA ARG A 71 -17.42 1.18 8.29
C ARG A 71 -16.27 1.35 9.29
N LEU A 72 -15.32 2.23 8.98
CA LEU A 72 -14.08 2.40 9.72
C LEU A 72 -13.94 3.83 10.21
N ASP A 73 -13.39 3.97 11.40
CA ASP A 73 -12.85 5.26 11.82
C ASP A 73 -11.46 5.43 11.19
N MET A 74 -11.42 6.13 10.06
CA MET A 74 -10.18 6.37 9.31
C MET A 74 -9.15 7.18 10.11
N THR A 75 -9.54 7.86 11.18
CA THR A 75 -8.60 8.58 12.06
C THR A 75 -7.76 7.63 12.92
N MET A 76 -8.25 6.41 13.16
CA MET A 76 -7.54 5.37 13.90
C MET A 76 -6.70 4.45 13.00
N VAL A 77 -6.82 4.58 11.67
CA VAL A 77 -6.06 3.76 10.73
C VAL A 77 -4.64 4.31 10.60
N SER A 78 -3.66 3.45 10.87
CA SER A 78 -2.24 3.80 10.80
C SER A 78 -1.45 2.72 10.09
N CYS A 79 -0.28 3.10 9.58
CA CYS A 79 0.68 2.20 8.96
C CYS A 79 2.06 2.51 9.51
N ASP A 80 2.68 1.54 10.18
CA ASP A 80 3.98 1.70 10.82
C ASP A 80 5.07 2.05 9.79
N VAL A 81 5.05 1.43 8.61
CA VAL A 81 6.00 1.70 7.53
C VAL A 81 5.93 3.18 7.12
N CYS A 82 4.73 3.73 6.96
CA CYS A 82 4.53 5.13 6.60
C CYS A 82 4.96 6.09 7.71
N HIS A 83 4.72 5.74 8.98
CA HIS A 83 5.20 6.55 10.10
C HIS A 83 6.72 6.56 10.14
N LEU A 84 7.35 5.39 10.11
CA LEU A 84 8.80 5.25 10.15
C LEU A 84 9.48 5.90 8.95
N ALA A 85 8.88 5.83 7.75
CA ALA A 85 9.41 6.49 6.56
C ALA A 85 9.39 8.02 6.66
N LYS A 86 8.47 8.59 7.46
CA LYS A 86 8.43 10.04 7.73
C LYS A 86 9.42 10.48 8.80
N HIS A 87 10.01 9.55 9.55
CA HIS A 87 11.01 9.91 10.56
C HIS A 87 12.26 10.44 9.84
N VAL A 88 12.56 11.72 10.07
CA VAL A 88 13.81 12.31 9.64
C VAL A 88 14.85 12.02 10.70
N ARG A 89 16.03 11.57 10.27
CA ARG A 89 17.17 11.43 11.18
C ARG A 89 17.51 12.81 11.75
N ALA A 90 17.62 12.92 13.07
CA ALA A 90 18.17 14.12 13.69
C ALA A 90 19.55 14.44 13.11
N SER A 91 19.90 15.73 13.03
CA SER A 91 21.23 16.14 12.56
C SER A 91 22.31 15.38 13.31
N TYR A 92 23.32 14.90 12.57
CA TYR A 92 24.51 14.34 13.20
C TYR A 92 25.14 15.42 14.09
N PRO A 93 25.58 15.07 15.31
CA PRO A 93 26.37 16.01 16.09
C PRO A 93 27.62 16.39 15.29
N VAL A 94 28.00 17.66 15.35
CA VAL A 94 29.24 18.12 14.72
C VAL A 94 30.40 17.38 15.37
N SER A 95 31.11 16.58 14.57
CA SER A 95 32.35 15.95 15.03
C SER A 95 33.42 17.04 15.08
N THR A 96 33.84 17.41 16.29
CA THR A 96 35.05 18.23 16.51
C THR A 96 36.28 17.34 16.72
N HIS A 97 36.17 16.04 16.42
CA HIS A 97 37.24 15.08 16.68
C HIS A 97 38.43 15.36 15.76
N ARG A 98 39.46 15.97 16.33
CA ARG A 98 40.74 16.22 15.68
C ARG A 98 41.78 15.34 16.35
N SER A 99 42.52 14.59 15.54
CA SER A 99 43.68 13.87 16.05
C SER A 99 44.81 14.84 16.42
N ASN A 100 45.46 14.60 17.56
CA ASN A 100 46.68 15.31 17.96
C ASN A 100 47.95 14.64 17.42
N GLU A 101 47.82 13.43 16.85
CA GLU A 101 48.91 12.67 16.25
C GLU A 101 48.85 12.75 14.72
N VAL A 102 50.02 12.87 14.10
CA VAL A 102 50.16 12.93 12.64
C VAL A 102 49.70 11.60 12.03
N PHE A 103 48.92 11.66 10.95
CA PHE A 103 48.37 10.49 10.22
C PHE A 103 47.42 9.57 10.99
N ALA A 104 47.10 9.86 12.26
CA ALA A 104 46.16 9.04 13.03
C ALA A 104 44.68 9.18 12.58
N MET A 105 44.37 10.17 11.72
CA MET A 105 43.04 10.31 11.11
C MET A 105 43.19 10.85 9.69
N ILE A 106 42.66 10.11 8.72
CA ILE A 106 42.63 10.49 7.30
C ILE A 106 41.17 10.46 6.85
N HIS A 107 40.68 11.56 6.29
CA HIS A 107 39.37 11.64 5.66
C HIS A 107 39.58 11.59 4.14
N SER A 108 38.85 10.72 3.44
CA SER A 108 38.77 10.67 1.99
C SER A 108 37.31 10.76 1.58
N ASP A 109 37.04 11.53 0.53
CA ASP A 109 35.74 11.56 -0.15
C ASP A 109 35.55 10.35 -1.08
#